data_AF-A0A534KHI6-F1
#
_entry.id   AF-A0A534KHI6-F1
#
_cell.length_a   1.000
_cell.length_b   1.000
_cell.length_c   1.000
_cell.angle_alpha   90.00
_cell.angle_beta   90.00
_cell.angle_gamma   90.00
#
_symmetry.space_group_name_H-M   'P 1'
#
loop_
_entity.id
_entity.type
_entity.pdbx_description
1 polymer ?
#
loop_
_entity_poly.entity_id
_entity_poly.type
_entity_poly.pdbx_seq_one_letter_code
_entity_poly.pdbx_strand_id
1 'polypeptide(L)'
;MADTATTVWIVAATIAAIVVPFVVVPEIFERLGHNSRRAFVRGVVWALFLAIVLVPAAVTGFLFSVTNVADWILFVLALTVAILYDYYRLNPTKVPWARVRT
;
A
#
# COMPACT_ATOMS: atom_id res chain seq x y z
N MET A 1 15.05 -19.05 -13.05
CA MET A 1 14.74 -17.72 -13.60
C MET A 1 13.22 -17.65 -13.71
N ALA A 2 12.56 -16.69 -13.07
CA ALA A 2 11.14 -16.47 -13.32
C ALA A 2 10.97 -16.12 -14.80
N ASP A 3 10.02 -16.75 -15.48
CA ASP A 3 9.68 -16.36 -16.85
C ASP A 3 9.08 -14.95 -16.85
N THR A 4 9.20 -14.24 -17.96
CA THR A 4 8.77 -12.83 -18.07
C THR A 4 7.31 -12.65 -17.65
N ALA A 5 6.46 -13.65 -17.90
CA ALA A 5 5.07 -13.66 -17.47
C ALA A 5 4.92 -13.62 -15.94
N THR A 6 5.66 -14.47 -15.20
CA THR A 6 5.64 -14.45 -13.73
C THR A 6 6.11 -13.11 -13.18
N THR A 7 7.16 -12.52 -13.76
CA THR A 7 7.63 -11.18 -13.34
C THR A 7 6.56 -10.11 -13.54
N VAL A 8 5.87 -10.11 -14.68
CA VAL A 8 4.76 -9.17 -14.96
C VAL A 8 3.64 -9.32 -13.94
N TRP A 9 3.26 -10.54 -13.59
CA TRP A 9 2.21 -10.79 -12.59
C TRP A 9 2.59 -10.30 -11.20
N ILE A 10 3.84 -10.49 -10.77
CA ILE A 10 4.33 -9.99 -9.48
C ILE A 10 4.29 -8.47 -9.44
N VAL A 11 4.72 -7.81 -10.52
CA VAL A 11 4.67 -6.34 -10.61
C VAL A 11 3.23 -5.84 -10.57
N ALA A 12 2.32 -6.45 -11.34
CA ALA A 12 0.91 -6.09 -11.36
C ALA A 12 0.25 -6.28 -9.98
N ALA A 13 0.53 -7.40 -9.30
CA ALA A 13 0.03 -7.67 -7.96
C ALA A 13 0.54 -6.64 -6.95
N THR A 14 1.81 -6.23 -7.06
CA THR A 14 2.42 -5.21 -6.20
C THR A 14 1.76 -3.84 -6.39
N ILE A 15 1.55 -3.44 -7.65
CA ILE A 15 0.84 -2.19 -7.97
C ILE A 15 -0.59 -2.24 -7.41
N ALA A 16 -1.31 -3.33 -7.63
CA ALA A 16 -2.68 -3.51 -7.12
C ALA A 16 -2.74 -3.45 -5.59
N ALA A 17 -1.77 -4.06 -4.91
CA ALA A 17 -1.68 -4.05 -3.45
C ALA A 17 -1.52 -2.64 -2.87
N ILE A 18 -0.97 -1.68 -3.63
CA ILE A 18 -0.83 -0.29 -3.20
C ILE A 18 -2.03 0.55 -3.66
N VAL A 19 -2.39 0.47 -4.94
CA VAL A 19 -3.43 1.32 -5.54
C VAL A 19 -4.80 1.03 -4.95
N VAL A 20 -5.17 -0.24 -4.77
CA VAL A 20 -6.51 -0.61 -4.29
C VAL A 20 -6.78 -0.06 -2.89
N PRO A 21 -5.92 -0.30 -1.87
CA PRO A 21 -6.18 0.21 -0.53
C PRO A 21 -6.05 1.72 -0.44
N PHE A 22 -5.04 2.34 -1.07
CA PHE A 22 -4.73 3.75 -0.80
C PHE A 22 -5.39 4.74 -1.76
N VAL A 23 -5.91 4.30 -2.91
CA VAL A 23 -6.58 5.15 -3.90
C VAL A 23 -8.05 4.78 -4.00
N VAL A 24 -8.35 3.51 -4.33
CA VAL A 24 -9.70 3.07 -4.66
C VAL A 24 -10.62 3.08 -3.42
N VAL A 25 -10.16 2.53 -2.30
CA VAL A 25 -10.99 2.44 -1.08
C VAL A 25 -11.38 3.82 -0.56
N PRO A 26 -10.47 4.79 -0.35
CA PRO A 26 -10.86 6.11 0.12
C PRO A 26 -11.77 6.85 -0.86
N GLU A 27 -11.56 6.68 -2.16
CA GLU A 27 -12.42 7.28 -3.19
C GLU A 27 -13.84 6.73 -3.13
N ILE A 28 -14.01 5.42 -2.93
CA ILE A 28 -15.33 4.81 -2.70
C ILE A 28 -15.99 5.41 -1.46
N PHE A 29 -15.26 5.53 -0.34
CA PHE A 29 -15.79 6.13 0.88
C PHE A 29 -16.18 7.60 0.70
N GLU A 30 -15.41 8.39 -0.06
CA GLU A 30 -15.76 9.78 -0.39
C GLU A 30 -17.04 9.85 -1.24
N ARG A 31 -17.17 8.98 -2.25
CA ARG A 31 -18.38 8.88 -3.08
C ARG A 31 -19.62 8.48 -2.27
N LEU A 32 -19.44 7.76 -1.17
CA LEU A 32 -20.50 7.41 -0.21
C LEU A 32 -20.78 8.52 0.83
N GLY A 33 -20.12 9.69 0.72
CA GLY A 33 -20.32 10.83 1.62
C GLY A 33 -19.55 10.72 2.95
N HIS A 34 -18.64 9.75 3.08
CA HIS A 34 -17.79 9.64 4.26
C HIS A 34 -16.53 10.50 4.13
N ASN A 35 -16.13 11.14 5.24
CA ASN A 35 -14.85 11.82 5.30
C ASN A 35 -13.72 10.78 5.29
N SER A 36 -12.94 10.73 4.21
CA SER A 36 -11.82 9.80 4.04
C SER A 36 -10.66 10.03 5.02
N ARG A 37 -10.64 11.18 5.70
CA ARG A 37 -9.67 11.47 6.79
C ARG A 37 -10.09 10.84 8.12
N ARG A 38 -11.32 10.33 8.23
CA ARG A 38 -11.82 9.71 9.46
C ARG A 38 -10.98 8.48 9.78
N ALA A 39 -10.65 8.31 11.06
CA ALA A 39 -9.85 7.19 11.55
C ALA A 39 -10.41 5.82 11.11
N PHE A 40 -11.73 5.70 10.99
CA PHE A 40 -12.39 4.50 10.47
C PHE A 40 -11.95 4.15 9.04
N VAL A 41 -12.05 5.09 8.09
CA VAL A 41 -11.67 4.85 6.69
C VAL A 41 -10.18 4.50 6.59
N ARG A 42 -9.35 5.18 7.38
CA ARG A 42 -7.92 4.87 7.47
C ARG A 42 -7.65 3.47 8.01
N GLY A 43 -8.39 3.06 9.04
CA GLY A 43 -8.31 1.70 9.57
C GLY A 43 -8.65 0.65 8.51
N VAL A 44 -9.68 0.89 7.70
CA VAL A 44 -10.06 0.00 6.59
C VAL A 44 -8.98 -0.06 5.52
N VAL A 45 -8.42 1.08 5.12
CA VAL A 45 -7.31 1.17 4.14
C VAL A 45 -6.11 0.34 4.60
N TRP A 46 -5.65 0.56 5.83
CA TRP A 46 -4.51 -0.16 6.38
C TRP A 46 -4.79 -1.65 6.57
N ALA A 47 -5.98 -2.02 7.03
CA ALA A 47 -6.37 -3.42 7.16
C ALA A 47 -6.39 -4.13 5.80
N LEU A 48 -6.90 -3.50 4.74
CA LEU A 48 -6.89 -4.05 3.38
C LEU A 48 -5.48 -4.20 2.83
N PHE A 49 -4.63 -3.18 2.98
CA PHE A 49 -3.24 -3.25 2.57
C PHE A 49 -2.50 -4.40 3.26
N LEU A 50 -2.60 -4.48 4.59
CA LEU A 50 -1.96 -5.54 5.36
C LEU A 50 -2.54 -6.91 5.00
N ALA A 51 -3.84 -7.03 4.76
CA ALA A 51 -4.45 -8.29 4.35
C ALA A 51 -3.91 -8.76 3.00
N ILE A 52 -3.82 -7.88 2.00
CA ILE A 52 -3.30 -8.24 0.67
C ILE A 52 -1.84 -8.70 0.73
N VAL A 53 -1.02 -8.07 1.59
CA VAL A 53 0.41 -8.39 1.70
C VAL A 53 0.66 -9.59 2.61
N LEU A 54 0.03 -9.64 3.79
CA LEU A 54 0.34 -10.61 4.83
C LEU A 54 -0.45 -11.91 4.69
N VAL A 55 -1.69 -11.90 4.19
CA VAL A 55 -2.48 -13.14 4.10
C VAL A 55 -1.85 -14.14 3.14
N PRO A 56 -1.46 -13.79 1.90
CA PRO A 56 -0.78 -14.74 1.02
C PRO A 56 0.53 -15.23 1.61
N ALA A 57 1.32 -14.33 2.21
CA ALA A 57 2.61 -14.66 2.82
C ALA A 57 2.47 -15.57 4.06
N ALA A 58 1.38 -15.44 4.83
CA ALA A 58 1.08 -16.32 5.95
C ALA A 58 0.61 -17.70 5.46
N VAL A 59 -0.27 -17.74 4.47
CA VAL A 59 -0.85 -18.99 3.92
C VAL A 59 0.22 -19.86 3.25
N THR A 60 1.19 -19.26 2.56
CA THR A 60 2.28 -20.00 1.93
C THR A 60 3.41 -20.38 2.90
N GLY A 61 3.31 -19.99 4.18
CA GLY A 61 4.38 -20.15 5.16
C GLY A 61 5.58 -19.23 4.94
N PHE A 62 5.52 -18.35 3.92
CA PHE A 62 6.61 -17.45 3.53
C PHE A 62 7.09 -16.58 4.69
N LEU A 63 6.17 -16.01 5.48
CA LEU A 63 6.52 -15.16 6.64
C LEU A 63 7.46 -15.85 7.65
N PHE A 64 7.36 -17.18 7.77
CA PHE A 64 8.17 -17.97 8.69
C PHE A 64 9.38 -18.63 8.00
N SER A 65 9.48 -18.54 6.67
CA SER A 65 10.59 -19.07 5.88
C SER A 65 11.55 -18.00 5.35
N VAL A 66 11.20 -16.70 5.45
CA VAL A 66 12.08 -15.59 5.01
C VAL A 66 13.26 -15.44 5.98
N THR A 67 14.39 -16.02 5.60
CA THR A 67 15.68 -15.80 6.27
C THR A 67 16.49 -14.66 5.62
N ASN A 68 16.07 -14.18 4.45
CA ASN A 68 16.78 -13.18 3.69
C ASN A 68 16.44 -11.76 4.15
N VAL A 69 17.45 -11.02 4.61
CA VAL A 69 17.32 -9.64 5.07
C VAL A 69 16.88 -8.69 3.95
N ALA A 70 17.21 -8.97 2.68
CA ALA A 70 16.84 -8.12 1.55
C ALA A 70 15.31 -8.03 1.36
N ASP A 71 14.58 -9.13 1.56
CA ASP A 71 13.12 -9.17 1.41
C ASP A 71 12.44 -8.33 2.51
N TRP A 72 13.01 -8.34 3.72
CA TRP A 72 12.57 -7.48 4.81
C TRP A 72 12.80 -6.00 4.52
N ILE A 73 13.94 -5.64 3.93
CA ILE A 73 14.23 -4.26 3.53
C ILE A 73 13.22 -3.78 2.49
N LEU A 74 12.92 -4.60 1.48
CA LEU A 74 11.93 -4.26 0.45
C LEU A 74 10.53 -4.08 1.04
N PHE A 75 10.12 -4.94 1.97
CA PHE A 75 8.86 -4.79 2.69
C PHE A 75 8.82 -3.49 3.51
N VAL A 76 9.86 -3.19 4.28
CA VAL A 76 9.97 -1.94 5.07
C VAL A 76 9.94 -0.71 4.16
N LEU A 77 10.61 -0.77 3.00
CA LEU A 77 10.59 0.32 2.02
C LEU A 77 9.17 0.54 1.49
N ALA A 78 8.47 -0.52 1.09
CA ALA A 78 7.08 -0.45 0.62
C ALA A 78 6.15 0.10 1.72
N LEU A 79 6.31 -0.35 2.96
CA LEU A 79 5.58 0.15 4.13
C LEU A 79 5.83 1.64 4.33
N THR A 80 7.09 2.07 4.23
CA THR A 80 7.49 3.47 4.39
C THR A 80 6.85 4.35 3.32
N VAL A 81 6.86 3.92 2.05
CA VAL A 81 6.20 4.63 0.95
C VAL A 81 4.70 4.74 1.18
N ALA A 82 4.04 3.67 1.64
CA ALA A 82 2.63 3.67 1.98
C ALA A 82 2.30 4.65 3.12
N ILE A 83 3.12 4.66 4.19
CA ILE A 83 2.98 5.62 5.30
C ILE A 83 3.13 7.06 4.80
N LEU A 84 4.14 7.32 3.97
CA LEU A 84 4.42 8.65 3.46
C LEU A 84 3.28 9.14 2.55
N TYR A 85 2.72 8.26 1.72
CA TYR A 85 1.57 8.55 0.89
C TYR A 85 0.33 8.86 1.72
N ASP A 86 -0.03 8.03 2.70
CA ASP A 86 -1.16 8.31 3.61
C ASP A 86 -0.96 9.65 4.34
N TYR A 87 0.26 9.90 4.83
CA TYR A 87 0.60 11.15 5.50
C TYR A 87 0.39 12.39 4.61
N TYR A 88 0.88 12.35 3.37
CA TYR A 88 0.75 13.45 2.42
C TYR A 88 -0.69 13.65 1.94
N ARG A 89 -1.46 12.58 1.78
CA ARG A 89 -2.89 12.64 1.47
C ARG A 89 -3.67 13.39 2.58
N LEU A 90 -3.29 13.18 3.83
CA LEU A 90 -3.90 13.84 4.99
C LEU A 90 -3.41 15.27 5.18
N ASN A 91 -2.16 15.56 4.80
CA ASN A 91 -1.48 16.84 4.96
C ASN A 91 -1.01 17.41 3.62
N PRO A 92 -1.93 17.82 2.73
CA PRO A 92 -1.59 18.24 1.36
C PRO A 92 -0.63 19.45 1.32
N THR A 93 -0.64 20.31 2.35
CA THR A 93 0.27 21.46 2.47
C THR A 93 1.71 21.08 2.79
N LYS A 94 1.97 19.84 3.22
CA LYS A 94 3.30 19.32 3.54
C LYS A 94 3.95 18.60 2.36
N VAL A 95 3.24 18.47 1.23
CA VAL A 95 3.73 17.81 0.03
C VAL A 95 4.84 18.66 -0.62
N PRO A 96 6.09 18.18 -0.68
CA PRO A 96 7.22 18.99 -1.15
C PRO A 96 7.07 19.45 -2.61
N TRP A 97 6.52 18.58 -3.47
CA TRP A 97 6.38 18.82 -4.92
C TRP A 97 5.09 19.54 -5.32
N ALA A 98 4.08 19.60 -4.45
CA ALA A 98 2.83 20.33 -4.74
C ALA A 98 2.98 21.84 -4.58
N ARG A 99 4.04 22.32 -3.91
CA ARG A 99 4.34 23.75 -3.71
C ARG A 99 4.79 24.48 -4.98
N VAL A 100 5.01 23.79 -6.10
CA VAL A 100 5.50 24.38 -7.35
C VAL A 100 4.37 25.04 -8.18
N ARG A 101 3.11 24.93 -7.76
CA ARG A 101 1.98 25.62 -8.39
C ARG A 101 1.32 26.60 -7.42
N THR A 102 2.00 27.71 -7.15
CA THR A 102 1.38 28.96 -6.67
C THR A 102 1.74 30.05 -7.64
#